data_AF-A0A957RUV1-F1
#
_entry.id   AF-A0A957RUV1-F1
#
_cell.length_a   1.000
_cell.length_b   1.000
_cell.length_c   1.000
_cell.angle_alpha   90.00
_cell.angle_beta   90.00
_cell.angle_gamma   90.00
#
_symmetry.space_group_name_H-M   'P 1'
#
loop_
_entity.id
_entity.type
_entity.pdbx_description
1 polymer ?
#
loop_
_entity_poly.entity_id
_entity_poly.type
_entity_poly.pdbx_seq_one_letter_code
_entity_poly.pdbx_strand_id
1 'polypeptide(L)' 'MTRSHPVTRPSVAFQPETRNHFYAGIIAVADMLATTLGPTGGPVLSYDTTRKKVEAIDDAATVLRR' A
#
# COMPACT_ATOMS: atom_id res chain seq x y z
N MET A 1 4.02 -28.68 -23.95
CA MET A 1 3.85 -27.23 -24.20
C MET A 1 4.23 -26.47 -22.94
N THR A 2 5.46 -25.93 -22.86
CA THR A 2 5.94 -25.16 -21.70
C THR A 2 5.49 -23.70 -21.84
N ARG A 3 4.70 -23.21 -20.86
CA ARG A 3 4.33 -21.79 -20.79
C ARG A 3 5.55 -20.99 -20.36
N SER A 4 6.04 -20.12 -21.24
CA SER A 4 7.02 -19.09 -20.91
C SER A 4 6.32 -18.02 -20.07
N HIS A 5 6.73 -17.84 -18.82
CA HIS A 5 6.30 -16.68 -18.03
C HIS A 5 7.10 -15.46 -18.51
N PRO A 6 6.45 -14.34 -18.85
CA PRO A 6 7.17 -13.14 -19.25
C PRO A 6 8.07 -12.69 -18.09
N VAL A 7 9.37 -12.60 -18.36
CA VAL A 7 10.34 -12.08 -17.40
C VAL A 7 10.15 -10.56 -17.36
N THR A 8 9.46 -10.06 -16.35
CA THR A 8 9.35 -8.63 -16.09
C THR A 8 10.70 -8.14 -15.56
N ARG A 9 11.52 -7.60 -16.46
CA ARG A 9 12.76 -6.93 -16.05
C ARG A 9 12.40 -5.56 -15.47
N PRO A 10 12.97 -5.16 -14.32
CA PRO A 10 12.88 -3.79 -13.85
C PRO A 10 13.32 -2.83 -14.96
N SER A 11 12.55 -1.76 -15.18
CA SER A 11 12.85 -0.74 -16.18
C SER A 11 12.93 0.63 -15.51
N VAL A 12 13.66 1.55 -16.14
CA VAL A 12 13.77 2.94 -15.68
C VAL A 12 12.57 3.71 -16.23
N ALA A 13 11.76 4.28 -15.34
CA ALA A 13 10.69 5.20 -15.72
C ALA A 13 11.28 6.60 -15.98
N PHE A 14 10.86 7.21 -17.09
CA PHE A 14 11.17 8.60 -17.43
C PHE A 14 9.90 9.46 -17.32
N GLN A 15 10.01 10.75 -17.62
CA GLN A 15 8.82 11.60 -17.69
C GLN A 15 8.03 11.28 -18.98
N PRO A 16 6.68 11.22 -18.92
CA PRO A 16 5.82 11.57 -17.78
C PRO A 16 5.48 10.41 -16.83
N GLU A 17 5.90 9.18 -17.12
CA GLU A 17 5.54 7.98 -16.35
C GLU A 17 5.96 8.07 -14.89
N THR A 18 7.16 8.60 -14.63
CA THR A 18 7.67 8.86 -13.28
C THR A 18 6.70 9.70 -12.46
N ARG A 19 6.16 10.77 -13.04
CA ARG A 19 5.16 11.61 -12.37
C ARG A 19 3.93 10.79 -12.03
N ASN A 20 3.39 10.02 -12.97
CA ASN A 20 2.20 9.21 -12.75
C ASN A 20 2.40 8.17 -11.64
N HIS A 21 3.57 7.52 -11.59
CA HIS A 21 3.90 6.57 -10.52
C HIS A 21 3.97 7.24 -9.15
N PHE A 22 4.56 8.42 -9.04
CA PHE A 22 4.58 9.18 -7.78
C PHE A 22 3.17 9.59 -7.35
N TYR A 23 2.37 10.15 -8.25
CA TYR A 23 1.00 10.53 -7.93
C TYR A 23 0.17 9.32 -7.49
N ALA A 24 0.29 8.19 -8.18
CA ALA A 24 -0.42 6.96 -7.82
C ALA A 24 -0.02 6.47 -6.42
N GLY A 25 1.27 6.49 -6.07
CA GLY A 25 1.76 6.13 -4.74
C GLY A 25 1.23 7.07 -3.65
N ILE A 26 1.23 8.39 -3.91
CA ILE A 26 0.71 9.39 -2.97
C ILE A 26 -0.79 9.17 -2.72
N ILE A 27 -1.58 8.96 -3.78
CA ILE A 27 -3.03 8.69 -3.66
C ILE A 27 -3.26 7.43 -2.85
N ALA A 28 -2.55 6.34 -3.15
CA ALA A 28 -2.73 5.08 -2.44
C ALA A 28 -2.46 5.19 -0.93
N VAL A 29 -1.41 5.92 -0.54
CA VAL A 29 -1.11 6.17 0.87
C VAL A 29 -2.17 7.09 1.51
N ALA A 30 -2.59 8.14 0.82
CA ALA A 30 -3.60 9.07 1.31
C ALA A 30 -4.94 8.35 1.56
N ASP A 31 -5.39 7.52 0.62
CA ASP A 31 -6.64 6.76 0.73
C ASP A 31 -6.61 5.79 1.92
N MET A 32 -5.47 5.13 2.15
CA MET A 32 -5.28 4.26 3.31
C MET A 32 -5.42 5.05 4.63
N LEU A 33 -4.73 6.19 4.73
CA LEU A 33 -4.72 7.01 5.95
C LEU A 33 -6.02 7.77 6.19
N ALA A 34 -6.79 8.09 5.14
CA ALA A 34 -8.06 8.79 5.27
C ALA A 34 -9.05 8.04 6.17
N THR A 35 -8.95 6.71 6.22
CA THR A 35 -9.84 5.85 7.03
C THR A 35 -9.68 6.04 8.54
N THR A 36 -8.51 6.48 9.00
CA THR A 36 -8.21 6.68 10.43
C THR A 36 -8.39 8.13 10.89
N LEU A 37 -8.80 9.04 10.00
CA LEU A 37 -8.85 10.47 10.30
C LEU A 37 -10.11 10.86 11.07
N GLY A 38 -9.92 11.56 12.19
CA GLY A 38 -10.99 12.17 12.96
C GLY A 38 -11.72 11.21 13.89
N PRO A 39 -12.69 11.72 14.68
CA PRO A 39 -13.37 10.95 15.74
C PRO A 39 -14.30 9.86 15.19
N THR A 40 -14.64 9.91 13.91
CA THR A 40 -15.45 8.91 13.20
C THR A 40 -14.60 7.95 12.37
N GLY A 41 -13.27 8.15 12.34
CA GLY A 41 -12.35 7.25 11.67
C GLY A 41 -12.37 5.85 12.30
N GLY A 42 -12.31 4.83 11.47
CA GLY A 42 -12.37 3.43 11.89
C GLY A 42 -10.98 2.79 11.96
N PRO A 43 -10.81 1.69 12.71
CA PRO A 43 -9.54 0.98 12.74
C PRO A 43 -9.29 0.25 11.41
N VAL A 44 -8.02 0.25 10.98
CA VAL A 44 -7.53 -0.56 9.87
C VAL A 44 -7.12 -1.94 10.38
N LEU A 45 -7.55 -3.00 9.69
CA LEU A 45 -7.18 -4.36 10.05
C LEU A 45 -5.89 -4.76 9.34
N SER A 46 -4.88 -5.16 10.10
CA SER A 46 -3.63 -5.72 9.60
C SER A 46 -3.50 -7.17 10.03
N TYR A 47 -3.12 -8.05 9.09
CA TYR A 47 -2.82 -9.45 9.39
C TYR A 47 -1.32 -9.68 9.50
N ASP A 48 -0.87 -10.15 10.66
CA ASP A 48 0.49 -10.59 10.88
C ASP A 48 0.62 -12.07 10.51
N THR A 49 1.35 -12.37 9.44
CA THR A 49 1.57 -13.73 8.94
C THR A 49 2.44 -14.58 9.88
N THR A 50 3.36 -13.95 10.62
CA THR A 50 4.28 -14.63 11.55
C THR A 50 3.53 -15.08 12.80
N ARG A 51 2.70 -14.19 13.36
CA ARG A 51 1.90 -14.46 14.56
C ARG A 51 0.51 -15.03 14.27
N LYS A 52 0.12 -15.12 12.99
CA LYS A 52 -1.21 -15.52 12.51
C LYS A 52 -2.35 -14.80 13.23
N LYS A 53 -2.21 -13.48 13.39
CA LYS A 53 -3.12 -12.65 14.18
C LYS A 53 -3.60 -11.46 13.37
N VAL A 54 -4.89 -11.15 13.48
CA VAL A 54 -5.46 -9.88 13.01
C VAL A 54 -5.35 -8.85 14.13
N GLU A 55 -4.78 -7.69 13.83
CA GLU A 55 -4.69 -6.55 14.73
C GLU A 55 -5.49 -5.39 14.14
N ALA A 56 -6.28 -4.72 14.98
CA ALA A 56 -6.97 -3.48 14.64
C ALA A 56 -6.05 -2.31 15.00
N ILE A 57 -5.76 -1.45 14.03
CA ILE A 57 -4.85 -0.31 14.15
C ILE A 57 -5.64 0.97 13.87
N ASP A 58 -5.75 1.83 14.87
CA ASP A 58 -6.38 3.15 14.78
C ASP A 58 -5.36 4.29 14.58
N ASP A 59 -4.10 4.07 14.97
CA ASP A 59 -3.01 5.03 14.78
C ASP A 59 -2.47 5.05 13.34
N ALA A 60 -2.63 6.19 12.65
CA ALA A 60 -2.18 6.44 11.29
C ALA A 60 -0.67 6.15 11.08
N ALA A 61 0.19 6.52 12.03
CA ALA A 61 1.63 6.29 11.90
C ALA A 61 1.99 4.81 11.98
N THR A 62 1.23 4.03 12.74
CA THR A 62 1.36 2.58 12.84
C THR A 62 0.81 1.89 11.58
N VAL A 63 -0.29 2.36 11.00
CA VAL A 63 -0.81 1.85 9.72
C VAL A 63 0.23 2.05 8.60
N LEU A 64 0.85 3.23 8.50
CA LEU A 64 1.83 3.54 7.44
C LEU A 64 3.08 2.64 7.44
N ARG A 65 3.51 2.17 8.62
CA ARG A 65 4.76 1.40 8.78
C ARG A 65 4.58 -0.11 8.62
N ARG A 66 3.34 -0.59 8.58
CA ARG A 66 3.01 -2.01 8.38
C ARG A 66 3.14 -2.39 6.92
#